data_AF-A0A3B9H979-F1
#
_entry.id   AF-A0A3B9H979-F1
#
_cell.length_a   1.000
_cell.length_b   1.000
_cell.length_c   1.000
_cell.angle_alpha   90.00
_cell.angle_beta   90.00
_cell.angle_gamma   90.00
#
_symmetry.space_group_name_H-M   'P 1'
#
loop_
_entity.id
_entity.type
_entity.pdbx_description
1 polymer ?
#
loop_
_entity_poly.entity_id
_entity_poly.type
_entity_poly.pdbx_seq_one_letter_code
_entity_poly.pdbx_strand_id
1 'polypeptide(L)' 'SIEVNGTSVNKLDFTSKILFNEWKLGEEEEELTVMRVSLKGENASGETEEIVYDLHDEYCPETKTSSMARTTGYTATA' A
#
# COMPACT_ATOMS: atom_id res chain seq x y z
N SER A 1 26.16 -11.09 -6.90
CA SER A 1 25.98 -12.05 -5.80
C SER A 1 27.07 -11.84 -4.76
N ILE A 2 26.83 -12.23 -3.51
CA ILE A 2 27.89 -12.40 -2.48
C ILE A 2 28.05 -13.88 -2.21
N GLU A 3 29.27 -14.33 -1.93
CA GLU A 3 29.49 -15.69 -1.43
C GLU A 3 29.40 -15.70 0.09
N VAL A 4 28.59 -16.60 0.63
CA VAL A 4 28.52 -16.89 2.06
C VAL A 4 28.64 -18.40 2.22
N ASN A 5 29.69 -18.88 2.91
CA ASN A 5 29.95 -20.32 3.11
C ASN A 5 29.94 -21.14 1.79
N GLY A 6 30.48 -20.60 0.69
CA GLY A 6 30.50 -21.27 -0.62
C GLY A 6 29.16 -21.29 -1.37
N THR A 7 28.14 -20.60 -0.85
CA THR A 7 26.84 -20.42 -1.52
C THR A 7 26.76 -19.02 -2.13
N SER A 8 26.44 -18.94 -3.42
CA SER A 8 26.17 -17.67 -4.11
C SER A 8 24.79 -17.14 -3.70
N VAL A 9 24.76 -16.01 -3.02
CA VAL A 9 23.55 -15.35 -2.52
C VAL A 9 23.27 -14.08 -3.30
N ASN A 10 22.02 -13.88 -3.71
CA ASN A 10 21.54 -12.60 -4.22
C ASN A 10 21.29 -11.65 -3.05
N LYS A 11 21.96 -10.50 -3.07
CA LYS A 11 21.86 -9.47 -2.00
C LYS A 11 20.43 -8.97 -1.82
N LEU A 12 19.69 -8.81 -2.93
CA LEU A 12 18.31 -8.34 -2.90
C LEU A 12 17.42 -9.40 -2.23
N ASP A 13 17.47 -10.65 -2.71
CA ASP A 13 16.65 -11.72 -2.17
C ASP A 13 16.93 -11.99 -0.68
N PHE A 14 18.20 -11.89 -0.27
CA PHE A 14 18.58 -12.02 1.14
C PHE A 14 18.00 -10.91 2.01
N THR A 15 18.18 -9.65 1.59
CA THR A 15 17.69 -8.48 2.35
C THR A 15 16.16 -8.47 2.39
N SER A 16 15.50 -8.75 1.25
CA SER A 16 14.05 -8.82 1.16
C SER A 16 13.47 -9.88 2.10
N LYS A 17 14.11 -11.05 2.22
CA LYS A 17 13.65 -12.10 3.17
C LYS A 17 13.69 -11.65 4.62
N ILE A 18 14.75 -10.92 5.02
CA ILE A 18 14.86 -10.40 6.39
C ILE A 18 13.78 -9.35 6.62
N LEU A 19 13.66 -8.36 5.73
CA LEU A 19 12.66 -7.29 5.86
C LEU A 19 11.23 -7.83 5.89
N PHE A 20 10.92 -8.82 5.04
CA PHE A 20 9.59 -9.43 5.03
C PHE A 20 9.27 -10.16 6.34
N ASN A 21 10.25 -10.78 6.99
CA ASN A 21 10.01 -11.44 8.27
C ASN A 21 9.77 -10.44 9.41
N GLU A 22 10.53 -9.34 9.44
CA GLU A 22 10.46 -8.36 10.52
C GLU A 22 9.30 -7.37 10.37
N TRP A 23 8.87 -7.05 9.14
CA TRP A 23 7.90 -5.97 8.86
C TRP A 23 6.54 -6.49 8.37
N LYS A 24 6.35 -7.82 8.30
CA LYS A 24 5.04 -8.37 7.98
C LYS A 24 4.10 -8.15 9.14
N LEU A 25 3.01 -7.45 8.86
CA LEU A 25 1.93 -7.23 9.82
C LEU A 25 1.36 -8.55 10.33
N GLY A 26 1.06 -8.60 11.62
CA GLY A 26 0.21 -9.63 12.22
C GLY A 26 -1.23 -9.60 11.66
N GLU A 27 -1.99 -10.67 11.88
CA GLU A 27 -3.38 -10.77 11.36
C GLU A 27 -4.32 -9.69 11.92
N GLU A 28 -4.06 -9.22 13.13
CA GLU A 28 -4.85 -8.18 13.82
C GLU A 28 -4.01 -6.92 14.12
N GLU A 29 -2.87 -6.76 13.47
CA GLU A 29 -2.05 -5.56 13.62
C GLU A 29 -2.71 -4.39 12.88
N GLU A 30 -2.84 -3.26 13.58
CA GLU A 30 -3.49 -2.07 13.03
C GLU A 30 -2.67 -1.49 11.89
N GLU A 31 -3.36 -1.09 10.82
CA GLU A 31 -2.79 -0.46 9.64
C GLU A 31 -3.76 0.57 9.07
N LEU A 32 -3.26 1.41 8.16
CA LEU A 32 -4.03 2.47 7.53
C LEU A 32 -3.72 2.57 6.04
N THR A 33 -4.73 2.97 5.26
CA THR A 33 -4.61 3.32 3.86
C THR A 33 -4.89 4.82 3.67
N VAL A 34 -3.93 5.54 3.09
CA VAL A 34 -4.11 6.93 2.64
C VAL A 34 -3.90 6.97 1.14
N MET A 35 -4.87 7.53 0.41
CA MET A 35 -4.78 7.74 -1.02
C MET A 35 -5.21 9.17 -1.37
N ARG A 36 -4.45 9.80 -2.26
CA ARG A 36 -4.78 11.11 -2.84
C ARG A 36 -4.81 10.99 -4.36
N VAL A 37 -5.91 11.45 -4.97
CA VAL A 37 -6.06 11.56 -6.42
C VAL A 37 -6.20 13.03 -6.77
N SER A 38 -5.18 13.58 -7.43
CA SER A 38 -5.20 14.95 -7.94
C SER A 38 -5.45 14.95 -9.44
N LEU A 39 -6.52 15.62 -9.88
CA LEU A 39 -6.85 15.86 -11.27
C LEU A 39 -6.54 17.31 -11.60
N LYS A 40 -5.82 17.55 -12.69
CA LYS A 40 -5.56 18.89 -13.22
C LYS A 40 -6.05 18.95 -14.65
N GLY A 41 -6.78 20.00 -15.00
CA GLY A 41 -7.32 20.18 -16.35
C GLY A 41 -7.82 21.59 -16.57
N GLU A 42 -8.37 21.85 -17.75
CA GLU A 42 -9.06 23.10 -18.06
C GLU A 42 -10.57 22.90 -17.96
N ASN A 43 -11.26 23.85 -17.34
CA ASN A 43 -12.72 23.88 -17.31
C ASN A 43 -13.30 24.34 -18.66
N ALA A 44 -14.63 24.32 -18.79
CA ALA A 44 -15.31 24.74 -20.02
C ALA A 44 -15.04 26.21 -20.42
N SER A 45 -14.57 27.04 -19.49
CA SER A 45 -14.15 28.43 -19.71
C SER A 45 -12.66 28.59 -20.04
N GLY A 46 -11.89 27.50 -20.11
CA GLY A 46 -10.45 27.52 -20.41
C GLY A 46 -9.57 27.89 -19.22
N GLU A 47 -10.09 27.86 -18.00
CA GLU A 47 -9.32 28.11 -16.78
C GLU A 47 -8.76 26.80 -16.24
N THR A 48 -7.51 26.81 -15.79
CA THR A 48 -6.91 25.64 -15.14
C THR A 48 -7.54 25.41 -13.77
N GLU A 49 -8.07 24.21 -13.57
CA GLU A 49 -8.63 23.73 -12.31
C GLU A 49 -7.85 22.51 -11.80
N GLU A 50 -7.78 22.41 -10.47
CA GLU A 50 -7.29 21.22 -9.76
C GLU A 50 -8.39 20.69 -8.84
N ILE A 51 -8.70 19.40 -8.96
CA ILE A 51 -9.62 18.69 -8.07
C ILE A 51 -8.83 17.62 -7.33
N VAL A 52 -8.93 17.62 -6.00
CA VAL A 52 -8.25 16.65 -5.16
C VAL A 52 -9.28 15.80 -4.42
N TYR A 53 -9.18 14.49 -4.56
CA TYR A 53 -9.90 13.52 -3.76
C TYR A 53 -8.95 12.86 -2.78
N ASP A 54 -9.30 12.89 -1.50
CA ASP A 54 -8.56 12.24 -0.42
C ASP A 54 -9.38 11.05 0.12
N LEU A 55 -8.72 9.91 0.32
CA LEU A 55 -9.24 8.74 0.99
C LEU A 55 -8.33 8.42 2.18
N HIS A 56 -8.93 8.27 3.34
CA HIS A 56 -8.29 7.82 4.56
C HIS A 56 -9.15 6.73 5.18
N ASP A 57 -8.55 5.57 5.44
CA ASP A 57 -9.21 4.40 6.02
C ASP A 57 -8.24 3.68 6.95
N GLU A 58 -8.77 3.08 8.03
CA GLU A 58 -7.98 2.47 9.11
C GLU A 58 -8.46 1.04 9.38
N TYR A 59 -7.64 0.19 10.00
CA TYR A 59 -8.05 -1.16 10.42
C TYR A 59 -9.37 -1.12 11.20
N CYS A 60 -10.31 -2.04 10.88
CA CYS A 60 -11.58 -2.12 11.60
C CYS A 60 -11.52 -3.22 12.67
N PRO A 61 -11.45 -2.87 13.97
CA PRO A 61 -11.36 -3.85 15.04
C PRO A 61 -12.65 -4.66 15.23
N GLU A 62 -13.82 -4.09 14.89
CA GLU A 62 -15.12 -4.76 15.02
C GLU A 62 -15.25 -5.94 14.06
N THR A 63 -14.84 -5.75 12.80
CA THR A 63 -14.95 -6.77 11.75
C THR A 63 -13.62 -7.48 11.49
N LYS A 64 -12.57 -7.14 12.24
CA LYS A 64 -11.19 -7.64 12.08
C LYS A 64 -10.70 -7.59 10.64
N THR A 65 -11.03 -6.50 9.95
CA THR A 65 -10.74 -6.35 8.52
C THR A 65 -9.72 -5.24 8.33
N SER A 66 -8.65 -5.54 7.58
CA SER A 66 -7.66 -4.54 7.21
C SER A 66 -8.26 -3.46 6.31
N SER A 67 -7.80 -2.22 6.48
CA SER A 67 -8.10 -1.10 5.59
C SER A 67 -7.77 -1.42 4.14
N MET A 68 -6.59 -1.99 3.88
CA MET A 68 -6.17 -2.45 2.57
C MET A 68 -7.19 -3.44 1.95
N ALA A 69 -7.69 -4.40 2.72
CA ALA A 69 -8.66 -5.38 2.21
C ALA A 69 -9.98 -4.73 1.80
N ARG A 70 -10.45 -3.68 2.49
CA ARG A 70 -11.68 -2.96 2.11
C ARG A 70 -11.47 -2.06 0.91
N THR A 71 -10.37 -1.31 0.88
CA THR A 71 -10.09 -0.32 -0.17
C THR A 71 -9.72 -0.98 -1.51
N THR A 72 -9.17 -2.19 -1.48
CA THR A 72 -8.79 -2.95 -2.69
C THR A 72 -9.72 -4.13 -3.00
N GLY A 73 -10.12 -4.91 -1.99
CA GLY A 73 -10.89 -6.14 -2.19
C GLY A 73 -12.36 -5.89 -2.48
N TYR A 74 -12.98 -4.90 -1.82
CA TYR A 74 -14.39 -4.58 -2.07
C TYR A 74 -14.58 -3.93 -3.44
N THR A 75 -13.67 -3.03 -3.83
CA THR A 75 -13.68 -2.42 -5.16
C THR A 75 -13.43 -3.44 -6.27
N ALA A 76 -12.61 -4.47 -6.05
CA ALA A 76 -12.36 -5.55 -7.01
C ALA A 76 -13.52 -6.55 -7.16
N THR A 77 -14.44 -6.61 -6.19
CA THR A 77 -15.62 -7.49 -6.23
C THR A 77 -16.89 -6.76 -6.72
N ALA A 78 -16.91 -5.43 -6.64
CA ALA A 78 -18.05 -4.58 -6.96
C ALA A 78 -18.31 -4.41 -8.47
#